data_AF-K0TB99-F1
#
_entry.id   AF-K0TB99-F1
#
_cell.length_a   1.000
_cell.length_b   1.000
_cell.length_c   1.000
_cell.angle_alpha   90.00
_cell.angle_beta   90.00
_cell.angle_gamma   90.00
#
_symmetry.space_group_name_H-M   'P 1'
#
loop_
_entity.id
_entity.type
_entity.pdbx_description
1 polymer ?
#
loop_
_entity_poly.entity_id
_entity_poly.type
_entity_poly.pdbx_seq_one_letter_code
_entity_poly.pdbx_strand_id
1 'polypeptide(L)'
;MRRRTKRKNPKIEAALGDYCANADGKLSARERKICYYIDPIKRDVAHPFSLGMPVDRLCKRINKSNSEICSVKFPVKTENLEKKDLSKLRVKQLKSILLDRGVECKGCVEKDEFIKKVQDTEHLAGSDEF
;
A
#
# COMPACT_ATOMS: atom_id res chain seq x y z
N MET A 1 -25.48 8.65 -29.58
CA MET A 1 -25.83 7.98 -28.31
C MET A 1 -24.57 7.43 -27.63
N ARG A 2 -24.04 8.07 -26.57
CA ARG A 2 -22.96 7.49 -25.75
C ARG A 2 -23.57 6.94 -24.46
N ARG A 3 -23.78 5.63 -24.40
CA ARG A 3 -24.13 4.92 -23.15
C ARG A 3 -22.91 4.95 -22.22
N ARG A 4 -22.76 6.02 -21.44
CA ARG A 4 -21.87 6.03 -20.27
C ARG A 4 -22.54 5.16 -19.21
N THR A 5 -22.15 3.90 -19.18
CA THR A 5 -22.54 2.89 -18.21
C THR A 5 -22.37 3.47 -16.81
N LYS A 6 -23.49 3.76 -16.14
CA LYS A 6 -23.52 4.12 -14.70
C LYS A 6 -22.73 3.03 -13.97
N ARG A 7 -21.56 3.36 -13.41
CA ARG A 7 -20.84 2.48 -12.48
C ARG A 7 -21.80 2.23 -11.33
N LYS A 8 -22.46 1.07 -11.32
CA LYS A 8 -23.55 0.77 -10.39
C LYS A 8 -22.95 0.76 -8.97
N ASN A 9 -23.27 1.76 -8.15
CA ASN A 9 -22.92 1.86 -6.72
C ASN A 9 -22.88 0.52 -5.97
N PRO A 10 -23.92 -0.36 -6.05
CA PRO A 10 -23.93 -1.62 -5.32
C PRO A 10 -22.82 -2.59 -5.73
N LYS A 11 -22.27 -2.48 -6.95
CA LYS A 11 -21.19 -3.36 -7.40
C LYS A 11 -19.84 -3.03 -6.78
N ILE A 12 -19.59 -1.76 -6.46
CA ILE A 12 -18.32 -1.33 -5.85
C ILE A 12 -18.34 -1.63 -4.35
N GLU A 13 -19.48 -1.43 -3.69
CA GLU A 13 -19.67 -1.81 -2.29
C GLU A 13 -19.55 -3.32 -2.10
N ALA A 14 -20.19 -4.11 -2.98
CA ALA A 14 -20.05 -5.57 -2.98
C ALA A 14 -18.59 -5.99 -3.20
N ALA A 15 -17.91 -5.43 -4.21
CA ALA A 15 -16.51 -5.75 -4.46
C ALA A 15 -15.56 -5.40 -3.29
N LEU A 16 -15.82 -4.29 -2.59
CA LEU A 16 -15.09 -3.94 -1.36
C LEU A 16 -15.37 -4.93 -0.23
N GLY A 17 -16.64 -5.33 -0.08
CA GLY A 17 -17.05 -6.35 0.89
C GLY A 17 -16.41 -7.70 0.62
N ASP A 18 -16.43 -8.18 -0.62
CA ASP A 18 -15.87 -9.46 -1.03
C ASP A 18 -14.34 -9.48 -0.84
N TYR A 19 -13.66 -8.38 -1.18
CA TYR A 19 -12.22 -8.25 -0.96
C TYR A 19 -11.88 -8.27 0.54
N CYS A 20 -12.62 -7.52 1.35
CA CYS A 20 -12.40 -7.48 2.80
C CYS A 20 -12.90 -8.73 3.55
N ALA A 21 -13.79 -9.51 2.97
CA ALA A 21 -14.21 -10.81 3.49
C ALA A 21 -13.08 -11.85 3.44
N ASN A 22 -12.02 -11.60 2.65
CA ASN A 22 -10.82 -12.43 2.57
C ASN A 22 -11.14 -13.92 2.34
N ALA A 23 -12.12 -14.21 1.47
CA ALA A 23 -12.57 -15.58 1.18
C ALA A 23 -11.42 -16.48 0.68
N ASP A 24 -10.41 -15.89 0.04
CA ASP A 24 -9.22 -16.58 -0.47
C ASP A 24 -8.08 -16.72 0.54
N GLY A 25 -8.17 -16.10 1.73
CA GLY A 25 -7.11 -16.10 2.75
C GLY A 25 -5.83 -15.35 2.35
N LYS A 26 -5.85 -14.59 1.25
CA LYS A 26 -4.66 -13.95 0.66
C LYS A 26 -4.39 -12.53 1.17
N LEU A 27 -5.27 -11.94 1.98
CA LEU A 27 -5.03 -10.59 2.49
C LEU A 27 -3.87 -10.59 3.50
N SER A 28 -2.86 -9.77 3.21
CA SER A 28 -1.79 -9.40 4.14
C SER A 28 -2.40 -8.83 5.43
N ALA A 29 -1.68 -8.94 6.55
CA ALA A 29 -2.08 -8.31 7.81
C ALA A 29 -2.37 -6.81 7.67
N ARG A 30 -1.64 -6.13 6.78
CA ARG A 30 -1.84 -4.70 6.46
C ARG A 30 -3.16 -4.46 5.73
N GLU A 31 -3.50 -5.32 4.76
CA GLU A 31 -4.77 -5.25 4.04
C GLU A 31 -5.95 -5.55 4.98
N ARG A 32 -5.81 -6.54 5.87
CA ARG A 32 -6.81 -6.82 6.93
C ARG A 32 -7.01 -5.61 7.84
N LYS A 33 -5.93 -4.95 8.26
CA LYS A 33 -6.02 -3.72 9.06
C LYS A 33 -6.71 -2.58 8.33
N ILE A 34 -6.46 -2.41 7.03
CA ILE A 34 -7.17 -1.42 6.21
C ILE A 34 -8.66 -1.78 6.10
N CYS A 35 -8.97 -3.05 5.86
CA CYS A 35 -10.34 -3.54 5.78
C CYS A 35 -11.13 -3.33 7.07
N TYR A 36 -10.51 -3.50 8.24
CA TYR A 36 -11.14 -3.18 9.53
C TYR A 36 -11.64 -1.73 9.61
N TYR A 37 -10.88 -0.78 9.05
CA TYR A 37 -11.27 0.63 9.05
C TYR A 37 -12.18 1.02 7.88
N ILE A 38 -12.06 0.35 6.72
CA ILE A 38 -12.86 0.66 5.52
C ILE A 38 -14.24 0.02 5.57
N ASP A 39 -14.39 -1.19 6.12
CA ASP A 39 -15.69 -1.89 6.13
C ASP A 39 -16.87 -1.06 6.69
N PRO A 40 -16.74 -0.36 7.83
CA PRO A 40 -17.83 0.47 8.36
C PRO A 40 -18.16 1.68 7.47
N ILE A 41 -17.19 2.16 6.68
CA ILE A 41 -17.33 3.35 5.81
C ILE A 41 -17.37 3.00 4.32
N LYS A 42 -17.54 1.73 3.95
CA LYS A 42 -17.43 1.27 2.55
C LYS A 42 -18.37 1.98 1.59
N ARG A 43 -19.53 2.47 2.06
CA ARG A 43 -20.44 3.33 1.29
C ARG A 43 -19.85 4.70 0.98
N ASP A 44 -19.20 5.32 1.96
CA ASP A 44 -18.51 6.62 1.81
C ASP A 44 -17.26 6.51 0.94
N VAL A 45 -16.73 5.31 0.74
CA VAL A 45 -15.67 5.01 -0.23
C VAL A 45 -16.27 4.73 -1.62
N ALA A 46 -17.25 3.82 -1.71
CA ALA A 46 -17.83 3.34 -2.96
C ALA A 46 -18.60 4.42 -3.72
N HIS A 47 -19.36 5.27 -3.02
CA HIS A 47 -20.20 6.29 -3.62
C HIS A 47 -19.39 7.39 -4.35
N PRO A 48 -18.41 8.08 -3.74
CA PRO A 48 -17.60 9.05 -4.48
C PRO A 48 -16.77 8.39 -5.59
N PHE A 49 -16.32 7.15 -5.39
CA PHE A 49 -15.58 6.41 -6.41
C PHE A 49 -16.44 6.06 -7.63
N SER A 50 -17.71 5.70 -7.45
CA SER A 50 -18.64 5.43 -8.55
C SER A 50 -18.95 6.67 -9.38
N LEU A 51 -18.96 7.85 -8.73
CA LEU A 51 -19.13 9.16 -9.35
C LEU A 51 -17.88 9.64 -10.10
N GLY A 52 -16.78 8.88 -10.06
CA GLY A 52 -15.54 9.20 -10.76
C GLY A 52 -14.58 10.10 -9.99
N MET A 53 -14.72 10.18 -8.66
CA MET A 53 -13.70 10.85 -7.83
C MET A 53 -12.35 10.14 -7.98
N PRO A 54 -11.25 10.89 -8.21
CA PRO A 54 -9.91 10.30 -8.29
C PRO A 54 -9.48 9.76 -6.92
N VAL A 55 -8.70 8.68 -6.94
CA VAL A 55 -8.22 7.95 -5.75
C VAL A 55 -7.50 8.89 -4.76
N ASP A 56 -6.63 9.78 -5.25
CA ASP A 56 -5.89 10.71 -4.38
C ASP A 56 -6.81 11.61 -3.54
N ARG A 57 -7.89 12.15 -4.14
CA ARG A 57 -8.86 12.97 -3.41
C ARG A 57 -9.71 12.14 -2.45
N LEU A 58 -10.04 10.92 -2.84
CA LEU A 58 -10.78 10.00 -2.00
C LEU A 58 -9.98 9.66 -0.74
N CYS A 59 -8.70 9.30 -0.88
CA CYS A 59 -7.81 9.03 0.24
C CYS A 59 -7.66 10.24 1.16
N LYS A 60 -7.52 11.46 0.61
CA LYS A 60 -7.47 12.71 1.41
C LYS A 60 -8.75 12.92 2.23
N ARG A 61 -9.92 12.62 1.65
CA ARG A 61 -11.20 12.70 2.36
C ARG A 61 -11.28 11.65 3.47
N ILE A 62 -10.96 10.39 3.17
CA ILE A 62 -10.97 9.28 4.13
C ILE A 62 -10.03 9.59 5.30
N ASN A 63 -8.82 10.10 5.02
CA ASN A 63 -7.85 10.48 6.05
C ASN A 63 -8.39 11.53 7.04
N LYS A 64 -9.28 12.42 6.59
CA LYS A 64 -9.92 13.41 7.46
C LYS A 64 -10.96 12.77 8.40
N SER A 65 -11.61 11.70 7.95
CA SER A 65 -12.61 10.95 8.74
C SER A 65 -11.97 9.91 9.65
N ASN A 66 -10.91 9.25 9.19
CA ASN A 66 -10.17 8.25 9.94
C ASN A 66 -8.70 8.24 9.48
N SER A 67 -7.83 8.88 10.27
CA SER A 67 -6.41 8.98 9.99
C SER A 67 -5.66 7.66 10.17
N GLU A 68 -6.22 6.70 10.91
CA GLU A 68 -5.58 5.41 11.18
C GLU A 68 -5.39 4.58 9.91
N ILE A 69 -6.24 4.80 8.90
CA ILE A 69 -6.11 4.18 7.58
C ILE A 69 -4.79 4.59 6.92
N CYS A 70 -4.37 5.85 7.08
CA CYS A 70 -3.11 6.34 6.52
C CYS A 70 -1.88 5.95 7.36
N SER A 71 -2.07 5.43 8.57
CA SER A 71 -0.99 4.88 9.40
C SER A 71 -0.53 3.51 8.91
N VAL A 72 -1.33 2.82 8.09
CA VAL A 72 -0.95 1.54 7.48
C VAL A 72 -0.02 1.80 6.29
N LYS A 73 1.28 1.57 6.48
CA LYS A 73 2.29 1.69 5.41
C LYS A 73 2.58 0.32 4.82
N PHE A 74 2.44 0.19 3.51
CA PHE A 74 2.88 -0.98 2.78
C PHE A 74 4.40 -0.96 2.62
N PRO A 75 5.06 -2.13 2.64
CA PRO A 75 6.49 -2.19 2.43
C PRO A 75 6.76 -1.79 0.98
N VAL A 76 7.86 -1.10 0.74
CA VAL A 76 8.23 -0.73 -0.63
C VAL A 76 8.54 -2.01 -1.39
N LYS A 77 7.70 -2.32 -2.39
CA LYS A 77 7.98 -3.40 -3.33
C LYS A 77 9.26 -3.07 -4.06
N THR A 78 10.25 -3.89 -3.77
CA THR A 78 11.61 -3.78 -4.33
C THR A 78 11.89 -4.88 -5.34
N GLU A 79 10.94 -5.79 -5.51
CA GLU A 79 10.93 -6.85 -6.52
C GLU A 79 11.17 -6.21 -7.90
N ASN A 80 12.29 -6.54 -8.54
CA ASN A 80 12.75 -6.03 -9.84
C ASN A 80 13.36 -4.61 -9.86
N LEU A 81 13.74 -4.03 -8.72
CA LEU A 81 14.49 -2.76 -8.74
C LEU A 81 15.96 -2.99 -9.06
N GLU A 82 16.41 -2.47 -10.20
CA GLU A 82 17.83 -2.47 -10.52
C GLU A 82 18.60 -1.44 -9.67
N LYS A 83 19.92 -1.61 -9.59
CA LYS A 83 20.83 -0.71 -8.88
C LYS A 83 20.64 0.77 -9.28
N LYS A 84 20.32 1.00 -10.55
CA LYS A 84 20.05 2.32 -11.12
C LYS A 84 18.78 2.97 -10.55
N ASP A 85 17.75 2.18 -10.25
CA ASP A 85 16.51 2.69 -9.65
C ASP A 85 16.66 2.91 -8.14
N LEU A 86 17.41 2.04 -7.46
CA LEU A 86 17.79 2.26 -6.06
C LEU A 86 18.64 3.53 -5.87
N SER A 87 19.48 3.87 -6.84
CA SER A 87 20.25 5.12 -6.83
C SER A 87 19.37 6.38 -6.94
N LYS A 88 18.15 6.29 -7.50
CA LYS A 88 17.20 7.41 -7.51
C LYS A 88 16.53 7.65 -6.15
N LEU A 89 16.53 6.65 -5.28
CA LEU A 89 15.94 6.76 -3.95
C LEU A 89 16.84 7.59 -3.01
N ARG A 90 16.20 8.31 -2.08
CA ARG A 90 16.91 9.00 -0.99
C ARG A 90 17.38 7.98 0.04
N VAL A 91 18.49 8.29 0.75
CA VAL A 91 19.01 7.44 1.84
C VAL A 91 17.94 7.10 2.87
N LYS A 92 17.04 8.04 3.19
CA LYS A 92 15.90 7.79 4.09
C LYS A 92 14.95 6.70 3.58
N GLN A 93 14.72 6.61 2.28
CA GLN A 93 13.88 5.57 1.67
C GLN A 93 14.60 4.22 1.68
N LEU A 94 15.91 4.20 1.37
CA LEU A 94 16.73 2.99 1.45
C LEU A 94 16.74 2.42 2.87
N LYS A 95 16.89 3.28 3.89
CA LYS A 95 16.79 2.88 5.31
C LYS A 95 15.41 2.32 5.66
N SER A 96 14.33 2.91 5.15
CA SER A 96 12.97 2.39 5.36
C SER A 96 12.80 1.00 4.79
N ILE A 97 13.33 0.74 3.59
CA ILE A 97 13.29 -0.59 2.95
C ILE A 97 14.03 -1.62 3.81
N LEU A 98 15.20 -1.28 4.34
CA LEU A 98 15.97 -2.17 5.20
C LEU A 98 15.22 -2.44 6.52
N LEU A 99 14.63 -1.41 7.14
CA LEU A 99 13.82 -1.54 8.35
C LEU A 99 12.56 -2.39 8.12
N ASP A 100 11.88 -2.23 6.99
CA ASP A 100 10.72 -3.04 6.60
C ASP A 100 11.08 -4.53 6.46
N ARG A 101 12.36 -4.84 6.19
CA ARG A 101 12.91 -6.21 6.12
C ARG A 101 13.56 -6.68 7.42
N GLY A 102 13.47 -5.89 8.50
CA GLY A 102 14.11 -6.19 9.79
C GLY A 102 15.64 -6.10 9.78
N VAL A 103 16.24 -5.49 8.77
CA VAL A 103 17.69 -5.35 8.63
C VAL A 103 18.11 -3.91 8.96
N GLU A 104 19.11 -3.76 9.83
CA GLU A 104 19.80 -2.49 10.01
C GLU A 104 21.20 -2.55 9.40
N CYS A 105 21.59 -1.52 8.65
CA CYS A 105 22.97 -1.38 8.24
C CYS A 105 23.79 -0.64 9.30
N LYS A 106 24.46 -1.40 10.18
CA LYS A 106 25.42 -0.85 11.15
C LYS A 106 26.73 -0.54 10.44
N GLY A 107 27.01 0.75 10.19
CA GLY A 107 28.26 1.21 9.58
C GLY A 107 28.16 1.73 8.15
N CYS A 108 26.99 1.67 7.50
CA CYS A 108 26.80 2.33 6.20
C CYS A 108 26.92 3.86 6.36
N VAL A 109 27.95 4.46 5.76
CA VAL A 109 28.15 5.92 5.72
C VAL A 109 27.78 6.45 4.34
N GLU A 110 28.09 5.69 3.29
CA GLU A 110 27.85 6.08 1.91
C GLU A 110 26.55 5.51 1.35
N LYS A 111 25.96 6.23 0.38
CA LYS A 111 24.70 5.84 -0.26
C LYS A 111 24.81 4.49 -0.98
N ASP A 112 25.95 4.22 -1.62
CA ASP A 112 26.20 2.97 -2.34
C ASP A 112 26.21 1.74 -1.42
N GLU A 113 26.60 1.89 -0.14
CA GLU A 113 26.53 0.82 0.84
C GLU A 113 25.07 0.47 1.17
N PHE A 114 24.20 1.48 1.34
CA PHE A 114 22.76 1.25 1.51
C PHE A 114 22.15 0.56 0.29
N ILE A 115 22.53 0.96 -0.93
CA ILE A 115 22.04 0.34 -2.16
C ILE A 115 22.46 -1.12 -2.23
N LYS A 116 23.74 -1.43 -1.98
CA LYS A 116 24.25 -2.82 -1.94
C LYS A 116 23.49 -3.64 -0.91
N LYS A 117 23.25 -3.10 0.29
CA LYS A 117 22.54 -3.84 1.34
C LYS A 117 21.08 -4.08 1.00
N VAL A 118 20.43 -3.15 0.29
CA VAL A 118 19.07 -3.34 -0.21
C VAL A 118 19.02 -4.40 -1.32
N GLN A 119 20.02 -4.52 -2.18
CA GLN A 119 20.06 -5.62 -3.16
C GLN A 119 20.30 -6.98 -2.49
N ASP A 120 21.26 -7.04 -1.56
CA ASP A 120 21.61 -8.25 -0.81
C ASP A 120 20.41 -8.83 -0.04
N THR A 121 19.54 -7.95 0.48
CA THR A 121 18.37 -8.32 1.27
C THR A 121 17.07 -8.36 0.46
N GLU A 122 17.14 -8.37 -0.88
CA GLU A 122 15.95 -8.40 -1.74
C GLU A 122 15.09 -9.66 -1.51
N HIS A 123 15.73 -10.80 -1.21
CA HIS A 123 15.05 -12.06 -0.88
C HIS A 123 14.20 -12.00 0.40
N LEU A 124 14.39 -10.97 1.25
CA LEU A 124 13.58 -10.72 2.45
C LEU A 124 12.40 -9.80 2.17
N ALA A 125 12.25 -9.28 0.96
CA ALA A 125 11.11 -8.45 0.59
C ALA A 125 9.84 -9.32 0.56
N GLY A 126 8.89 -9.04 1.46
CA GLY A 126 7.58 -9.70 1.46
C GLY A 126 7.30 -10.59 2.67
N SER A 127 8.20 -10.69 3.64
CA SER A 127 7.87 -11.25 4.96
C SER A 127 6.98 -10.26 5.73
N ASP A 128 5.70 -10.19 5.34
CA ASP A 128 4.62 -9.61 6.15
C ASP A 128 4.33 -10.56 7.35
N GLU A 129 5.34 -10.87 8.16
CA GLU A 129 5.18 -11.62 9.40
C GLU A 129 4.92 -10.65 10.55
N PHE A 130 3.66 -10.22 10.68
CA PHE A 130 3.01 -9.83 11.94
C PHE A 130 1.50 -10.05 11.84
#